data_AF-A0A161MFW5-F1
#
_entry.id   AF-A0A161MFW5-F1
#
_cell.length_a   1.000
_cell.length_b   1.000
_cell.length_c   1.000
_cell.angle_alpha   90.00
_cell.angle_beta   90.00
_cell.angle_gamma   90.00
#
_symmetry.space_group_name_H-M   'P 1'
#
loop_
_entity.id
_entity.type
_entity.pdbx_description
1 polymer ?
#
loop_
_entity_poly.entity_id
_entity_poly.type
_entity_poly.pdbx_seq_one_letter_code
_entity_poly.pdbx_strand_id
1 'polypeptide(L)'
;MKNCLAMNVCDRYAILRLLCLLSITQDGLLQDELQKLKIQFLHMYGYQHLPLFYKLERSGLCTEQANLITTEVKGSHLANKVVQAVPLPTRRSAFNCFAQKLKLFPYISDDYELKNPKDMGYVFSGS
;
A
#
# COMPACT_ATOMS: atom_id res chain seq x y z
N MET A 1 9.14 7.57 0.78
CA MET A 1 8.48 8.04 -0.46
C MET A 1 8.44 9.56 -0.59
N LYS A 2 7.83 10.31 0.35
CA LYS A 2 7.77 11.79 0.30
C LYS A 2 9.14 12.46 0.17
N ASN A 3 10.14 11.98 0.92
CA ASN A 3 11.52 12.49 0.83
C ASN A 3 12.21 12.11 -0.50
N CYS A 4 11.95 10.93 -1.05
CA CYS A 4 12.48 10.51 -2.35
C CYS A 4 11.91 11.37 -3.50
N LEU A 5 10.61 11.65 -3.44
CA LEU A 5 9.92 12.57 -4.36
C LEU A 5 10.47 14.00 -4.22
N ALA A 6 10.70 14.47 -2.99
CA ALA A 6 11.19 15.83 -2.75
C ALA A 6 12.66 16.04 -3.16
N MET A 7 13.50 15.00 -3.04
CA MET A 7 14.93 15.11 -3.33
C MET A 7 15.32 14.72 -4.76
N ASN A 8 14.38 14.25 -5.58
CA ASN A 8 14.62 13.76 -6.95
C ASN A 8 15.75 12.69 -7.05
N VAL A 9 15.98 11.96 -5.95
CA VAL A 9 17.06 10.96 -5.84
C VAL A 9 16.65 9.63 -6.45
N CYS A 10 15.35 9.39 -6.63
CA CYS A 10 14.83 8.11 -7.11
C CYS A 10 14.27 8.23 -8.52
N ASP A 11 14.54 7.20 -9.33
CA ASP A 11 13.91 7.00 -10.63
C ASP A 11 12.37 7.01 -10.51
N ARG A 12 11.69 7.59 -11.51
CA ARG A 12 10.23 7.70 -11.56
C ARG A 12 9.55 6.34 -11.41
N TYR A 13 10.15 5.29 -11.97
CA TYR A 13 9.60 3.93 -11.87
C TYR A 13 9.78 3.34 -10.48
N ALA A 14 10.86 3.67 -9.77
CA ALA A 14 11.04 3.25 -8.38
C ALA A 14 9.94 3.85 -7.49
N ILE A 15 9.61 5.13 -7.70
CA ILE A 15 8.53 5.80 -6.96
C ILE A 15 7.17 5.17 -7.27
N LEU A 16 6.87 4.90 -8.54
CA LEU A 16 5.63 4.22 -8.94
C LEU A 16 5.53 2.80 -8.35
N ARG A 17 6.64 2.06 -8.32
CA ARG A 17 6.68 0.72 -7.70
C ARG A 17 6.42 0.78 -6.20
N LEU A 18 7.04 1.73 -5.50
CA LEU A 18 6.80 1.96 -4.07
C LEU A 18 5.34 2.36 -3.80
N LEU A 19 4.77 3.21 -4.66
CA LEU A 19 3.37 3.57 -4.59
C LEU A 19 2.45 2.35 -4.71
N CYS A 20 2.65 1.55 -5.75
CA CYS A 20 1.82 0.39 -6.00
C CYS A 20 1.99 -0.65 -4.88
N LEU A 21 3.22 -0.88 -4.42
CA LEU A 21 3.50 -1.77 -3.30
C LEU A 21 2.78 -1.31 -2.02
N LEU A 22 2.82 -0.01 -1.71
CA LEU A 22 2.10 0.54 -0.56
C LEU A 22 0.58 0.32 -0.69
N SER A 23 0.02 0.62 -1.87
CA SER A 23 -1.41 0.43 -2.14
C SER A 23 -1.83 -1.05 -1.99
N ILE A 24 -1.07 -1.98 -2.58
CA ILE A 24 -1.35 -3.42 -2.50
C ILE A 24 -1.25 -3.94 -1.06
N THR A 25 -0.24 -3.51 -0.30
CA THR A 25 -0.02 -3.98 1.07
C THR A 25 -1.02 -3.41 2.08
N GLN A 26 -1.76 -2.36 1.73
CA GLN A 26 -2.72 -1.66 2.60
C GLN A 26 -4.20 -1.78 2.16
N ASP A 27 -4.48 -2.60 1.14
CA ASP A 27 -5.81 -2.71 0.49
C ASP A 27 -6.32 -1.35 -0.01
N GLY A 28 -5.44 -0.58 -0.66
CA GLY A 28 -5.71 0.76 -1.15
C GLY A 28 -5.15 1.87 -0.25
N LEU A 29 -5.16 3.09 -0.77
CA LEU A 29 -4.74 4.31 -0.06
C LEU A 29 -5.92 5.22 0.23
N LEU A 30 -5.84 6.02 1.29
CA LEU A 30 -6.83 7.06 1.54
C LEU A 30 -6.88 8.03 0.36
N GLN A 31 -8.08 8.45 -0.03
CA GLN A 31 -8.30 9.32 -1.19
C GLN A 31 -7.43 10.59 -1.14
N ASP A 32 -7.39 11.27 0.01
CA ASP A 32 -6.57 12.47 0.22
C ASP A 32 -5.07 12.22 0.04
N GLU A 33 -4.58 11.08 0.52
CA GLU A 33 -3.17 10.73 0.41
C GLU A 33 -2.80 10.38 -1.02
N LEU A 34 -3.65 9.61 -1.70
CA LEU A 34 -3.44 9.23 -3.09
C LEU A 34 -3.44 10.46 -4.00
N GLN A 35 -4.40 11.37 -3.83
CA GLN A 35 -4.47 12.60 -4.63
C GLN A 35 -3.25 13.49 -4.40
N LYS A 36 -2.83 13.71 -3.14
CA LYS A 36 -1.62 14.48 -2.83
C LYS A 36 -0.39 13.90 -3.52
N LEU A 37 -0.25 12.57 -3.50
CA LEU A 37 0.92 11.89 -4.04
C LEU A 37 0.92 11.87 -5.57
N LYS A 38 -0.25 11.71 -6.21
CA LYS A 38 -0.43 11.86 -7.67
C LYS A 38 -0.03 13.25 -8.11
N ILE A 39 -0.56 14.28 -7.44
CA ILE A 39 -0.25 15.69 -7.74
C ILE A 39 1.27 15.90 -7.62
N GLN A 40 1.90 15.49 -6.51
CA GLN A 40 3.35 15.61 -6.33
C GLN A 40 4.15 14.90 -7.44
N PHE A 41 3.74 13.69 -7.84
CA PHE A 41 4.40 12.97 -8.94
C PHE A 41 4.26 13.70 -10.28
N LEU A 42 3.06 14.20 -10.61
CA LEU A 42 2.81 14.91 -11.87
C LEU A 42 3.52 16.27 -11.92
N HIS A 43 3.61 16.97 -10.80
CA HIS A 43 4.40 18.21 -10.70
C HIS A 43 5.90 17.97 -10.92
N MET A 44 6.44 16.84 -10.45
CA MET A 44 7.85 16.52 -10.58
C MET A 44 8.21 15.94 -11.96
N TYR A 45 7.43 15.00 -12.47
CA TYR A 45 7.76 14.23 -13.68
C TYR A 45 6.95 14.64 -14.92
N GLY A 46 5.95 15.50 -14.77
CA GLY A 46 5.12 16.02 -15.85
C GLY A 46 3.74 15.36 -15.97
N TYR A 47 2.79 16.16 -16.47
CA TYR A 47 1.37 15.78 -16.56
C TYR A 47 1.07 14.77 -17.68
N GLN A 48 2.03 14.47 -18.57
CA GLN A 48 1.89 13.39 -19.56
C GLN A 48 1.69 12.01 -18.91
N HIS A 49 1.99 11.87 -17.61
CA HIS A 49 1.79 10.64 -16.84
C HIS A 49 0.38 10.51 -16.25
N LEU A 50 -0.55 11.42 -16.52
CA LEU A 50 -1.93 11.29 -16.05
C LEU A 50 -2.63 10.00 -16.56
N PRO A 51 -2.51 9.59 -17.84
CA PRO A 51 -3.08 8.33 -18.31
C PRO A 51 -2.44 7.09 -17.68
N LEU A 52 -1.21 7.19 -17.16
CA LEU A 52 -0.55 6.10 -16.45
C LEU A 52 -1.26 5.80 -15.14
N PHE A 53 -1.63 6.83 -14.36
CA PHE A 53 -2.38 6.63 -13.12
C PHE A 53 -3.73 5.98 -13.37
N TYR A 54 -4.44 6.41 -14.42
CA TYR A 54 -5.68 5.76 -14.83
C TYR A 54 -5.48 4.26 -15.14
N LYS A 55 -4.40 3.89 -15.83
CA LYS A 55 -4.08 2.48 -16.11
C LYS A 55 -3.74 1.70 -14.83
N LEU A 56 -2.98 2.29 -13.91
CA LEU A 56 -2.60 1.66 -12.63
C LEU A 56 -3.80 1.43 -11.71
N GLU A 57 -4.76 2.35 -11.71
CA GLU A 57 -6.03 2.19 -10.99
C GLU A 57 -6.85 1.06 -11.58
N ARG A 58 -7.01 1.03 -12.90
CA ARG A 58 -7.76 -0.02 -13.59
C ARG A 58 -7.15 -1.41 -13.47
N SER A 59 -5.83 -1.50 -13.32
CA SER A 59 -5.15 -2.78 -13.06
C SER A 59 -5.14 -3.18 -11.58
N GLY A 60 -5.72 -2.37 -10.69
CA GLY A 60 -5.76 -2.64 -9.25
C GLY A 60 -4.42 -2.44 -8.53
N LEU A 61 -3.41 -1.86 -9.20
CA LEU A 61 -2.08 -1.66 -8.62
C LEU A 61 -2.01 -0.42 -7.71
N CYS A 62 -2.85 0.57 -7.98
CA CYS A 62 -2.92 1.81 -7.21
C CYS A 62 -4.38 2.20 -7.02
N THR A 63 -4.98 1.79 -5.91
CA THR A 63 -6.42 1.92 -5.65
C THR A 63 -6.71 2.84 -4.47
N GLU A 64 -7.86 3.50 -4.52
CA GLU A 64 -8.42 4.18 -3.35
C GLU A 64 -9.04 3.15 -2.41
N GLN A 65 -8.79 3.31 -1.11
CA GLN A 65 -9.37 2.44 -0.10
C GLN A 65 -10.88 2.68 -0.06
N ALA A 66 -11.67 1.61 -0.14
CA ALA A 66 -13.11 1.71 0.02
C ALA A 66 -13.43 2.24 1.43
N ASN A 67 -13.98 3.46 1.51
CA ASN A 67 -14.46 4.01 2.77
C ASN A 67 -15.61 3.13 3.27
N LEU A 68 -15.46 2.56 4.47
CA LEU A 68 -16.51 1.78 5.14
C LEU A 68 -17.77 2.60 5.49
N ILE A 69 -17.82 3.87 5.10
CA ILE A 69 -18.89 4.83 5.41
C ILE A 69 -19.89 4.97 4.24
N THR A 70 -19.57 4.50 3.03
CA THR A 70 -20.42 4.74 1.83
C THR A 70 -21.02 3.49 1.19
N THR A 71 -21.04 2.35 1.89
CA THR A 71 -22.03 1.32 1.53
C THR A 71 -23.38 1.73 2.08
N GLU A 72 -24.16 2.40 1.23
CA GLU A 72 -25.60 2.56 1.37
C GLU A 72 -26.26 1.17 1.23
N VAL A 73 -26.06 0.32 2.23
CA VAL A 73 -27.00 -0.76 2.52
C VAL A 73 -28.28 -0.07 2.97
N LYS A 74 -29.27 -0.03 2.07
CA LYS A 74 -30.68 0.19 2.41
C LYS A 74 -31.04 -0.79 3.54
N GLY A 75 -30.93 -0.37 4.80
CA GLY A 75 -31.39 -1.19 5.92
C GLY A 75 -30.72 -1.04 7.29
N SER A 76 -29.72 -0.19 7.52
CA SER A 76 -29.11 -0.11 8.86
C SER A 76 -28.73 1.31 9.29
N HIS A 77 -29.70 2.02 9.85
CA HIS A 77 -29.50 3.24 10.63
C HIS A 77 -28.83 2.95 11.99
N LEU A 78 -27.51 2.69 12.07
CA LEU A 78 -26.84 2.54 13.39
C LEU A 78 -25.34 2.91 13.43
N ALA A 79 -24.85 3.91 12.67
CA ALA A 79 -23.43 4.26 12.77
C ALA A 79 -23.10 5.76 12.87
N ASN A 80 -24.10 6.62 13.05
CA ASN A 80 -23.85 8.00 13.45
C ASN A 80 -23.97 8.12 14.98
N LYS A 81 -22.85 8.40 15.63
CA LYS A 81 -22.64 8.65 17.08
C LYS A 81 -22.46 7.43 18.00
N VAL A 82 -21.32 6.75 17.89
CA VAL A 82 -20.59 6.30 19.10
C VAL A 82 -19.11 6.65 18.93
N VAL A 83 -18.78 7.90 19.26
CA VAL A 83 -17.42 8.32 19.62
C VAL A 83 -17.22 7.88 21.07
N GLN A 84 -16.95 6.59 21.28
CA GLN A 84 -16.38 6.11 22.54
C GLN A 84 -15.35 5.03 22.20
N ALA A 85 -14.08 5.44 22.30
CA ALA A 85 -12.89 4.70 22.70
C ALA A 85 -12.91 3.15 22.72
N VAL A 86 -13.48 2.49 21.71
CA VAL A 86 -13.11 1.12 21.38
C VAL A 86 -11.92 1.25 20.42
N PRO A 87 -10.74 0.71 20.74
CA PRO A 87 -9.69 0.61 19.74
C PRO A 87 -10.25 -0.27 18.62
N LEU A 88 -10.65 0.37 17.52
CA LEU A 88 -11.00 -0.32 16.29
C LEU A 88 -9.80 -1.22 15.99
N PRO A 89 -10.00 -2.54 15.80
CA PRO A 89 -8.89 -3.43 15.49
C PRO A 89 -8.14 -2.79 14.33
N THR A 90 -6.86 -2.51 14.51
CA THR A 90 -6.00 -2.00 13.45
C THR A 90 -6.20 -2.93 12.27
N ARG A 91 -6.91 -2.44 11.25
CA ARG A 91 -7.36 -3.27 10.13
C ARG A 91 -6.12 -3.89 9.51
N ARG A 92 -5.87 -5.17 9.79
CA ARG A 92 -4.81 -5.91 9.12
C ARG A 92 -5.29 -6.09 7.70
N SER A 93 -4.51 -5.58 6.74
CA SER A 93 -4.82 -5.74 5.34
C SER A 93 -4.90 -7.23 4.98
N ALA A 94 -5.64 -7.55 3.91
CA ALA A 94 -5.70 -8.91 3.40
C ALA A 94 -4.28 -9.43 3.12
N PHE A 95 -3.43 -8.58 2.54
CA PHE A 95 -2.01 -8.87 2.36
C PHE A 95 -1.32 -9.28 3.66
N ASN A 96 -1.46 -8.51 4.75
CA ASN A 96 -0.82 -8.84 6.03
C ASN A 96 -1.34 -10.16 6.60
N CYS A 97 -2.66 -10.42 6.49
CA CYS A 97 -3.24 -11.69 6.92
C CYS A 97 -2.63 -12.87 6.14
N PHE A 98 -2.59 -12.77 4.82
CA PHE A 98 -1.99 -13.79 3.96
C PHE A 98 -0.50 -13.95 4.20
N ALA A 99 0.24 -12.85 4.35
CA ALA A 99 1.67 -12.88 4.57
C ALA A 99 2.04 -13.60 5.88
N GLN A 100 1.25 -13.38 6.94
CA GLN A 100 1.43 -14.10 8.20
C GLN A 100 1.04 -15.58 8.08
N LYS A 101 -0.10 -15.88 7.46
CA LYS A 101 -0.58 -17.26 7.28
C LYS A 101 0.38 -18.11 6.45
N LEU A 102 0.98 -17.51 5.42
CA LEU A 102 1.91 -18.16 4.50
C LEU A 102 3.37 -18.02 4.92
N LYS A 103 3.66 -17.35 6.05
CA LYS A 103 5.02 -17.06 6.53
C LYS A 103 5.92 -16.42 5.44
N LEU A 104 5.37 -15.45 4.70
CA LEU A 104 6.09 -14.77 3.61
C LEU A 104 7.26 -13.93 4.10
N PHE A 105 7.22 -13.50 5.37
CA PHE A 105 8.33 -12.83 6.02
C PHE A 105 9.01 -13.85 6.95
N PRO A 106 10.20 -14.36 6.61
CA PRO A 106 10.91 -15.27 7.48
C PRO A 106 11.33 -14.54 8.76
N TYR A 107 11.54 -15.29 9.82
CA TYR A 107 12.17 -14.72 11.02
C TYR A 107 13.62 -14.41 10.63
N ILE A 108 13.94 -13.12 10.51
CA ILE A 108 15.31 -12.66 10.31
C ILE A 108 16.07 -13.02 11.59
N SER A 109 16.68 -14.20 11.61
CA SER A 109 17.77 -14.49 12.53
C SER A 109 19.03 -13.87 11.94
N ASP A 110 19.92 -13.33 12.78
CA ASP A 110 21.23 -12.83 12.34
C ASP A 110 22.05 -13.91 11.59
N ASP A 111 21.68 -15.19 11.75
CA ASP A 111 22.26 -16.36 11.08
C ASP A 111 21.60 -16.72 9.73
N TYR A 112 20.90 -15.81 9.04
CA TYR A 112 20.27 -16.13 7.75
C TYR A 112 21.31 -16.36 6.64
N GLU A 113 21.60 -17.63 6.36
CA GLU A 113 22.63 -18.05 5.40
C GLU A 113 22.20 -17.89 3.94
N LEU A 114 22.63 -16.82 3.28
CA LEU A 114 22.39 -16.59 1.84
C LEU A 114 23.16 -17.56 0.93
N LYS A 115 24.26 -18.14 1.41
CA LYS A 115 25.11 -19.05 0.61
C LYS A 115 24.56 -20.46 0.52
N ASN A 116 23.77 -20.88 1.51
CA ASN A 116 23.15 -22.20 1.56
C ASN A 116 21.70 -22.08 2.09
N PRO A 117 20.79 -21.47 1.31
CA PRO A 117 19.46 -21.12 1.78
C PRO A 117 18.58 -22.36 1.98
N LYS A 118 17.77 -22.34 3.05
CA LYS A 118 16.86 -23.45 3.44
C LYS A 118 15.41 -23.21 3.02
N ASP A 119 15.09 -22.00 2.57
CA ASP A 119 13.78 -21.59 2.09
C ASP A 119 13.94 -20.66 0.87
N MET A 120 12.83 -20.21 0.29
CA MET A 120 12.83 -19.30 -0.87
C MET A 120 12.95 -17.80 -0.48
N GLY A 121 12.98 -17.46 0.80
CA GLY A 121 13.09 -16.08 1.29
C GLY A 121 14.38 -15.39 0.85
N TYR A 122 15.42 -16.16 0.52
CA TYR A 122 16.74 -15.65 0.15
C TYR A 122 16.73 -14.82 -1.14
N VAL A 123 15.75 -15.04 -2.02
CA VAL A 123 15.59 -14.28 -3.27
C VAL A 123 15.38 -12.79 -2.98
N PHE A 124 14.76 -12.48 -1.85
CA PHE A 124 14.57 -11.12 -1.35
C PHE A 124 15.38 -10.90 -0.07
N SER A 125 16.56 -11.53 0.06
CA SER A 125 17.47 -11.35 1.20
C SER A 125 16.90 -11.71 2.58
N GLY A 126 15.84 -12.51 2.64
CA GLY A 126 15.13 -12.81 3.89
C GLY A 126 14.19 -11.70 4.37
N SER A 127 13.92 -10.67 3.55
CA SER A 127 12.95 -9.59 3.87
C SER A 127 12.40 -8.87 2.64
#